data_AF-A0A814MPV7-F1
#
_entry.id   AF-A0A814MPV7-F1
#
_cell.length_a   1.000
_cell.length_b   1.000
_cell.length_c   1.000
_cell.angle_alpha   90.00
_cell.angle_beta   90.00
_cell.angle_gamma   90.00
#
_symmetry.space_group_name_H-M   'P 1'
#
loop_
_entity.id
_entity.type
_entity.pdbx_description
1 polymer ?
#
loop_
_entity_poly.entity_id
_entity_poly.type
_entity_poly.pdbx_seq_one_letter_code
_entity_poly.pdbx_strand_id
1 'polypeptide(L)'
;MDLTISPAKNFFLYANGLWLNKTQIPPSETSWGVFTILNNNNQKKLKLILDNLKLEKKSYVNGSLEQKIADMYIAGMDIERINNLGYLPIQNILNKIDTISNYTGLIHFLIDMYKNYNMGYLFNFYVGPDDKNSHVNIANFQQIGIDLPERDYYFRNDPVSKNIREKYLVYIKQILKLINLTGNVLNISQIADDILTLETQIAVSHRTPKNSSQITLLSRRKESTKCRMTS
;
A
#
# COMPACT_ATOMS: atom_id res chain seq x y z
N MET A 1 -21.55 -20.26 -18.51
CA MET A 1 -22.34 -19.66 -19.59
C MET A 1 -23.81 -19.71 -19.24
N ASP A 2 -24.55 -18.65 -19.54
CA ASP A 2 -26.01 -18.56 -19.53
C ASP A 2 -26.51 -18.46 -20.97
N LEU A 3 -27.01 -19.59 -21.50
CA LEU A 3 -27.44 -19.70 -22.90
C LEU A 3 -28.78 -18.99 -23.17
N THR A 4 -29.47 -18.51 -22.15
CA THR A 4 -30.73 -17.75 -22.31
C THR A 4 -30.49 -16.31 -22.77
N ILE A 5 -29.25 -15.82 -22.64
CA ILE A 5 -28.84 -14.47 -23.02
C ILE A 5 -28.15 -14.51 -24.38
N SER A 6 -28.57 -13.67 -25.32
CA SER A 6 -27.87 -13.59 -26.61
C SER A 6 -26.44 -13.02 -26.43
N PRO A 7 -25.38 -13.68 -26.93
CA PRO A 7 -24.02 -13.17 -26.85
C PRO A 7 -23.83 -11.84 -27.58
N ALA A 8 -24.63 -11.56 -28.63
CA ALA A 8 -24.59 -10.29 -29.36
C ALA A 8 -25.19 -9.11 -28.57
N LYS A 9 -26.07 -9.38 -27.60
CA LYS A 9 -26.69 -8.35 -26.76
C LYS A 9 -25.88 -8.08 -25.49
N ASN A 10 -25.39 -9.14 -24.85
CA ASN A 10 -24.56 -9.02 -23.66
C ASN A 10 -23.66 -10.25 -23.50
N PHE A 11 -22.47 -10.17 -24.11
CA PHE A 11 -21.51 -11.26 -24.07
C PHE A 11 -21.05 -11.59 -22.64
N PHE A 12 -20.95 -10.58 -21.76
CA PHE A 12 -20.51 -10.78 -20.38
C PHE A 12 -21.49 -11.66 -19.60
N LEU A 13 -22.80 -11.38 -19.67
CA LEU A 13 -23.80 -12.21 -19.00
C LEU A 13 -24.01 -13.56 -19.72
N TYR A 14 -23.88 -13.61 -21.05
CA TYR A 14 -23.86 -14.91 -21.75
C TYR A 14 -22.71 -15.81 -21.26
N ALA A 15 -21.50 -15.28 -21.11
CA ALA A 15 -20.37 -16.07 -20.64
C ALA A 15 -20.46 -16.41 -19.14
N ASN A 16 -20.82 -15.43 -18.31
CA ASN A 16 -20.66 -15.49 -16.85
C ASN A 16 -21.97 -15.55 -16.05
N GLY A 17 -23.14 -15.39 -16.66
CA GLY A 17 -24.42 -15.16 -15.98
C GLY A 17 -24.77 -16.22 -14.93
N LEU A 18 -24.69 -17.51 -15.29
CA LEU A 18 -24.93 -18.59 -14.33
C LEU A 18 -23.92 -18.61 -13.17
N TRP A 19 -22.68 -18.17 -13.40
CA TRP A 19 -21.67 -18.12 -12.34
C TRP A 19 -21.96 -16.97 -11.37
N LEU A 20 -22.32 -15.79 -11.90
CA LEU A 20 -22.71 -14.62 -11.09
C LEU A 20 -23.93 -14.93 -10.22
N ASN A 21 -24.93 -15.64 -10.77
CA ASN A 21 -26.15 -15.97 -10.02
C ASN A 21 -25.91 -16.99 -8.90
N LYS A 22 -24.90 -17.86 -9.03
CA LYS A 22 -24.62 -18.94 -8.07
C LYS A 22 -23.52 -18.62 -7.08
N THR A 23 -22.69 -17.63 -7.37
CA THR A 23 -21.46 -17.39 -6.63
C THR A 23 -21.61 -16.18 -5.72
N GLN A 24 -21.32 -16.40 -4.44
CA GLN A 24 -21.25 -15.33 -3.44
C GLN A 24 -19.80 -14.92 -3.25
N ILE A 25 -19.57 -13.62 -3.04
CA ILE A 25 -18.26 -13.12 -2.64
C ILE A 25 -18.03 -13.59 -1.19
N PRO A 26 -16.95 -14.34 -0.89
CA PRO A 26 -16.65 -14.76 0.47
C PRO A 26 -16.55 -13.54 1.40
N PRO A 27 -16.97 -13.63 2.68
CA PRO A 27 -16.93 -12.49 3.61
C PRO A 27 -15.54 -11.90 3.83
N SER A 28 -14.48 -12.67 3.59
CA SER A 28 -13.08 -12.25 3.70
C SER A 28 -12.55 -11.54 2.45
N GLU A 29 -13.34 -11.43 1.39
CA GLU A 29 -12.91 -10.95 0.07
C GLU A 29 -13.73 -9.72 -0.35
N THR A 30 -13.08 -8.75 -0.99
CA THR A 30 -13.75 -7.56 -1.54
C THR A 30 -14.24 -7.77 -2.97
N SER A 31 -13.70 -8.78 -3.66
CA SER A 31 -14.10 -9.17 -5.01
C SER A 31 -13.87 -10.66 -5.22
N TRP A 32 -14.65 -11.28 -6.11
CA TRP A 32 -14.51 -12.68 -6.41
C TRP A 32 -14.58 -12.93 -7.92
N GLY A 33 -13.66 -13.74 -8.42
CA GLY A 33 -13.51 -14.02 -9.84
C GLY A 33 -12.33 -14.94 -10.10
N VAL A 34 -12.09 -15.27 -11.37
CA VAL A 34 -11.06 -16.25 -11.77
C VAL A 34 -9.67 -15.91 -11.25
N PHE A 35 -9.29 -14.62 -11.25
CA PHE A 35 -7.98 -14.18 -10.77
C PHE A 35 -7.86 -14.28 -9.24
N THR A 36 -8.90 -13.92 -8.48
CA THR A 36 -8.93 -14.10 -7.02
C THR A 36 -8.88 -15.58 -6.64
N ILE A 37 -9.65 -16.42 -7.35
CA ILE A 37 -9.65 -17.87 -7.14
C ILE A 37 -8.25 -18.45 -7.42
N LEU A 38 -7.63 -18.07 -8.54
CA LEU A 38 -6.28 -18.51 -8.89
C LEU A 38 -5.26 -18.05 -7.85
N ASN A 39 -5.32 -16.79 -7.42
CA ASN A 39 -4.47 -16.26 -6.37
C ASN A 39 -4.64 -17.07 -5.07
N ASN A 40 -5.86 -17.33 -4.63
CA ASN A 40 -6.12 -18.09 -3.40
C ASN A 40 -5.60 -19.53 -3.50
N ASN A 41 -5.71 -20.17 -4.67
CA ASN A 41 -5.13 -21.48 -4.90
C ASN A 41 -3.58 -21.44 -4.87
N ASN A 42 -2.96 -20.39 -5.41
CA ASN A 42 -1.52 -20.20 -5.34
C ASN A 42 -1.06 -19.93 -3.91
N GLN A 43 -1.78 -19.11 -3.14
CA GLN A 43 -1.48 -18.85 -1.73
C GLN A 43 -1.52 -20.14 -0.90
N LYS A 44 -2.48 -21.04 -1.14
CA LYS A 44 -2.53 -22.36 -0.48
C LYS A 44 -1.29 -23.21 -0.78
N LYS A 45 -0.83 -23.22 -2.04
CA LYS A 45 0.38 -23.96 -2.44
C LYS A 45 1.64 -23.34 -1.83
N LEU A 46 1.77 -22.02 -1.85
CA LEU A 46 2.87 -21.31 -1.21
C LEU A 46 2.90 -21.58 0.29
N LYS A 47 1.74 -21.53 0.95
CA LYS A 47 1.62 -21.89 2.37
C LYS A 47 2.11 -23.31 2.64
N LEU A 48 1.73 -24.29 1.82
CA LEU A 48 2.22 -25.67 1.97
C LEU A 48 3.74 -25.76 1.86
N ILE A 49 4.34 -25.06 0.89
CA ILE A 49 5.80 -25.00 0.72
C ILE A 49 6.45 -24.40 1.97
N LEU A 50 5.93 -23.28 2.47
CA LEU A 50 6.44 -22.59 3.65
C LEU A 50 6.27 -23.40 4.94
N ASP A 51 5.15 -24.13 5.08
CA ASP A 51 4.92 -25.07 6.18
C ASP A 51 5.94 -26.22 6.16
N ASN A 52 6.25 -26.76 4.98
CA ASN A 52 7.29 -27.78 4.84
C ASN A 52 8.68 -27.22 5.18
N LEU A 53 9.03 -26.03 4.68
CA LEU A 53 10.30 -25.37 5.02
C LEU A 53 10.43 -25.14 6.53
N LYS A 54 9.34 -24.75 7.19
CA LYS A 54 9.30 -24.59 8.65
C LYS A 54 9.62 -25.90 9.38
N LEU A 55 9.09 -27.03 8.93
CA LEU A 55 9.31 -28.35 9.57
C LEU A 55 10.78 -28.78 9.50
N GLU A 56 11.44 -28.48 8.38
CA GLU A 56 12.83 -28.84 8.13
C GLU A 56 13.83 -27.81 8.66
N LYS A 57 13.41 -26.68 9.23
CA LYS A 57 14.30 -25.57 9.63
C LYS A 57 15.60 -25.98 10.32
N LYS A 58 15.58 -27.01 11.18
CA LYS A 58 16.76 -27.49 11.92
C LYS A 58 17.84 -28.11 11.01
N SER A 59 17.50 -28.54 9.81
CA SER A 59 18.44 -29.11 8.83
C SER A 59 19.11 -28.06 7.96
N TYR A 60 18.61 -26.82 7.95
CA TYR A 60 19.15 -25.76 7.10
C TYR A 60 20.43 -25.16 7.66
N VAL A 61 21.36 -24.89 6.75
CA VAL A 61 22.60 -24.20 7.06
C VAL A 61 22.28 -22.76 7.49
N ASN A 62 22.92 -22.29 8.56
CA ASN A 62 22.71 -20.93 9.06
C ASN A 62 23.02 -19.89 7.97
N GLY A 63 22.08 -18.97 7.72
CA GLY A 63 22.19 -17.93 6.71
C GLY A 63 21.82 -18.36 5.28
N SER A 64 21.43 -19.62 5.05
CA SER A 64 20.93 -20.09 3.76
C SER A 64 19.62 -19.41 3.39
N LEU A 65 19.24 -19.51 2.11
CA LEU A 65 17.98 -18.93 1.63
C LEU A 65 16.77 -19.60 2.30
N GLU A 66 16.80 -20.92 2.43
CA GLU A 66 15.77 -21.75 3.06
C GLU A 66 15.59 -21.35 4.52
N GLN A 67 16.69 -21.19 5.26
CA GLN A 67 16.66 -20.74 6.65
C GLN A 67 16.04 -19.34 6.79
N LYS A 68 16.43 -18.39 5.94
CA LYS A 68 15.87 -17.03 5.96
C LYS A 68 14.39 -17.00 5.63
N ILE A 69 13.95 -17.77 4.64
CA ILE A 69 12.54 -17.87 4.25
C ILE A 69 11.73 -18.51 5.39
N ALA A 70 12.22 -19.62 5.96
CA ALA A 70 11.57 -20.29 7.08
C ALA A 70 11.45 -19.37 8.30
N ASP A 71 12.51 -18.63 8.63
CA ASP A 71 12.52 -17.68 9.75
C ASP A 71 11.53 -16.54 9.57
N MET A 72 11.49 -15.94 8.37
CA MET A 72 10.53 -14.88 8.06
C MET A 72 9.09 -15.39 8.16
N TYR A 73 8.82 -16.59 7.64
CA TYR A 73 7.49 -17.19 7.72
C TYR A 73 7.08 -17.52 9.16
N ILE A 74 7.98 -18.11 9.96
CA ILE A 74 7.72 -18.42 11.37
C ILE A 74 7.45 -17.12 12.15
N ALA A 75 8.25 -16.09 11.96
CA ALA A 75 8.07 -14.80 12.61
C ALA A 75 6.72 -14.16 12.27
N GLY A 76 6.29 -14.24 11.01
CA GLY A 76 4.99 -13.70 10.57
C GLY A 76 3.78 -14.51 11.05
N MET A 77 3.95 -15.81 11.35
CA MET A 77 2.87 -16.69 11.81
C MET A 77 2.76 -16.78 13.34
N ASP A 78 3.70 -16.20 14.09
CA ASP A 78 3.73 -16.22 15.56
C ASP A 78 2.82 -15.12 16.16
N ILE A 79 1.50 -15.36 16.07
CA ILE A 79 0.47 -14.43 16.55
C ILE A 79 0.59 -14.17 18.05
N GLU A 80 0.97 -15.17 18.84
CA GLU A 80 1.14 -15.03 20.29
C GLU A 80 2.26 -14.02 20.60
N ARG A 81 3.43 -14.18 19.97
CA ARG A 81 4.52 -13.23 20.13
C ARG A 81 4.16 -11.83 19.62
N ILE A 82 3.48 -11.73 18.47
CA ILE A 82 3.03 -10.43 17.93
C ILE A 82 2.11 -9.72 18.93
N ASN A 83 1.14 -10.44 19.50
CA ASN A 83 0.22 -9.88 20.50
C ASN A 83 0.95 -9.49 21.79
N ASN A 84 1.90 -10.31 22.25
CA ASN A 84 2.68 -10.03 23.45
C ASN A 84 3.61 -8.80 23.28
N LEU A 85 4.17 -8.60 22.08
CA LEU A 85 5.02 -7.45 21.79
C LEU A 85 4.23 -6.15 21.62
N GLY A 86 2.99 -6.21 21.16
CA GLY A 86 2.17 -5.01 20.90
C GLY A 86 2.91 -4.00 20.01
N TYR A 87 2.95 -2.73 20.43
CA TYR A 87 3.64 -1.66 19.70
C TYR A 87 5.11 -1.47 20.07
N LEU A 88 5.66 -2.27 21.00
CA LEU A 88 7.04 -2.11 21.47
C LEU A 88 8.10 -2.09 20.34
N PRO A 89 7.97 -2.88 19.24
CA PRO A 89 8.93 -2.83 18.14
C PRO A 89 9.10 -1.46 17.47
N ILE A 90 8.10 -0.58 17.54
CA ILE A 90 8.14 0.77 16.97
C ILE A 90 8.40 1.86 18.01
N GLN A 91 8.54 1.51 19.29
CA GLN A 91 8.66 2.49 20.38
C GLN A 91 9.86 3.43 20.20
N ASN A 92 11.01 2.93 19.73
CA ASN A 92 12.18 3.78 19.48
C ASN A 92 11.92 4.84 18.39
N ILE A 93 11.11 4.51 17.38
CA ILE A 93 10.73 5.47 16.32
C ILE A 93 9.82 6.54 16.92
N LEU A 94 8.83 6.14 17.73
CA LEU A 94 7.94 7.07 18.42
C LEU A 94 8.70 8.02 19.35
N ASN A 95 9.62 7.49 20.16
CA ASN A 95 10.46 8.32 21.04
C ASN A 95 11.29 9.34 20.25
N LYS A 96 11.79 9.00 19.05
CA LYS A 96 12.49 9.96 18.19
C LYS A 96 11.55 11.07 17.72
N ILE A 97 10.32 10.75 17.35
CA ILE A 97 9.31 11.74 16.93
C ILE A 97 9.06 12.74 18.07
N ASP A 98 8.95 12.27 19.31
CA ASP A 98 8.68 13.12 20.48
C ASP A 98 9.81 14.15 20.76
N THR A 99 11.01 13.92 20.25
CA THR A 99 12.15 14.86 20.39
C THR A 99 12.19 15.94 19.31
N ILE A 100 11.35 15.85 18.27
CA ILE A 100 11.33 16.81 17.16
C ILE A 100 10.64 18.09 17.62
N SER A 101 11.41 19.17 17.73
CA SER A 101 10.92 20.49 18.18
C SER A 101 10.96 21.56 17.11
N ASN A 102 11.51 21.26 15.92
CA ASN A 102 11.70 22.22 14.85
C ASN A 102 11.80 21.54 13.48
N TYR A 103 11.72 22.36 12.44
CA TYR A 103 11.76 21.91 11.05
C TYR A 103 13.05 21.14 10.69
N THR A 104 14.22 21.59 11.16
CA THR A 104 15.48 20.90 10.89
C THR A 104 15.49 19.50 11.50
N GLY A 105 14.99 19.35 12.73
CA GLY A 105 14.81 18.06 13.39
C GLY A 105 13.87 17.14 12.60
N LEU A 106 12.77 17.68 12.08
CA LEU A 106 11.85 16.93 11.23
C LEU A 106 12.53 16.41 9.96
N ILE A 107 13.30 17.25 9.27
CA ILE A 107 14.04 16.84 8.06
C ILE A 107 15.06 15.74 8.37
N HIS A 108 15.81 15.85 9.48
CA HIS A 108 16.72 14.80 9.90
C HIS A 108 16.00 13.48 10.19
N PHE A 109 14.88 13.53 10.90
CA PHE A 109 14.07 12.36 11.15
C PHE A 109 13.61 11.69 9.84
N LEU A 110 13.10 12.47 8.89
CA LEU A 110 12.66 11.94 7.59
C LEU A 110 13.81 11.28 6.81
N ILE A 111 15.01 11.88 6.83
CA ILE A 111 16.21 11.29 6.20
C ILE A 111 16.59 9.97 6.89
N ASP A 112 16.55 9.91 8.21
CA ASP A 112 16.86 8.70 8.97
C ASP A 112 15.86 7.58 8.68
N MET A 113 14.58 7.92 8.51
CA MET A 113 13.56 6.94 8.15
C MET A 113 13.79 6.34 6.77
N TYR A 114 14.22 7.15 5.80
CA TYR A 114 14.62 6.66 4.50
C TYR A 114 15.84 5.74 4.56
N LYS A 115 16.91 6.17 5.24
CA LYS A 115 18.17 5.43 5.29
C LYS A 115 18.04 4.08 5.97
N ASN A 116 17.28 4.02 7.07
CA ASN A 116 17.25 2.85 7.94
C ASN A 116 16.04 1.93 7.69
N TYR A 117 14.94 2.47 7.15
CA TYR A 117 13.68 1.74 7.00
C TYR A 117 13.11 1.78 5.58
N ASN A 118 13.72 2.54 4.66
CA ASN A 118 13.18 2.77 3.32
C ASN A 118 11.72 3.30 3.35
N MET A 119 11.40 4.13 4.34
CA MET A 119 10.06 4.70 4.53
C MET A 119 10.07 6.19 4.19
N GLY A 120 9.33 6.55 3.13
CA GLY A 120 9.04 7.94 2.78
C GLY A 120 7.71 8.42 3.37
N TYR A 121 7.63 9.71 3.72
CA TYR A 121 6.41 10.31 4.28
C TYR A 121 5.84 11.46 3.42
N LEU A 122 6.68 12.35 2.86
CA LEU A 122 6.22 13.53 2.12
C LEU A 122 6.33 13.38 0.60
N PHE A 123 7.43 12.80 0.15
CA PHE A 123 7.63 12.32 -1.20
C PHE A 123 8.11 10.88 -1.10
N ASN A 124 8.05 10.10 -2.16
CA ASN A 124 8.72 8.83 -2.29
C ASN A 124 10.02 9.04 -3.10
N PHE A 125 11.06 8.27 -2.79
CA PHE A 125 12.35 8.32 -3.45
C PHE A 125 12.76 6.90 -3.83
N TYR A 126 13.15 6.69 -5.09
CA TYR A 126 13.72 5.43 -5.53
C TYR A 126 14.70 5.64 -6.68
N VAL A 127 15.57 4.66 -6.88
CA VAL A 127 16.47 4.60 -8.03
C VAL A 127 15.87 3.66 -9.06
N GLY A 128 15.72 4.14 -10.29
CA GLY A 128 15.16 3.36 -11.38
C GLY A 128 15.60 3.90 -12.74
N PRO A 129 15.30 3.17 -13.84
CA PRO A 129 15.72 3.56 -15.18
C PRO A 129 15.19 4.95 -15.56
N ASP A 130 15.96 5.72 -16.33
CA ASP A 130 15.47 6.95 -16.94
C ASP A 130 14.46 6.62 -18.04
N ASP A 131 13.29 7.24 -17.97
CA ASP A 131 12.23 7.17 -18.99
C ASP A 131 12.70 7.57 -20.40
N LYS A 132 13.81 8.33 -20.52
CA LYS A 132 14.42 8.76 -21.79
C LYS A 132 15.67 7.98 -22.18
N ASN A 133 16.23 7.18 -21.27
CA ASN A 133 17.40 6.37 -21.51
C ASN A 133 17.45 5.20 -20.51
N SER A 134 16.86 4.07 -20.91
CA SER A 134 16.76 2.89 -20.05
C SER A 134 18.08 2.23 -19.67
N HIS A 135 19.23 2.69 -20.22
CA HIS A 135 20.56 2.19 -19.87
C HIS A 135 21.15 2.84 -18.62
N VAL A 136 20.56 3.94 -18.14
CA VAL A 136 21.02 4.65 -16.95
C VAL A 136 19.90 4.71 -15.91
N ASN A 137 20.29 4.62 -14.64
CA ASN A 137 19.38 4.86 -13.54
C ASN A 137 19.47 6.31 -13.06
N ILE A 138 18.34 6.87 -12.68
CA ILE A 138 18.22 8.20 -12.09
C ILE A 138 17.50 8.14 -10.74
N ALA A 139 17.67 9.20 -9.96
CA ALA A 139 16.83 9.45 -8.80
C ALA A 139 15.43 9.85 -9.26
N ASN A 140 14.42 9.12 -8.79
CA ASN A 140 13.01 9.39 -9.06
C ASN A 140 12.31 9.85 -7.79
N PHE A 141 11.44 10.86 -7.94
CA PHE A 141 10.62 11.41 -6.87
C PHE A 141 9.14 11.29 -7.23
N GLN A 142 8.32 10.80 -6.30
CA GLN A 142 6.88 10.65 -6.50
C GLN A 142 6.09 11.28 -5.35
N GLN A 143 4.88 11.76 -5.64
CA GLN A 143 3.96 12.26 -4.64
C GLN A 143 3.47 11.12 -3.74
N ILE A 144 3.53 11.31 -2.42
CA ILE A 144 2.88 10.47 -1.40
C ILE A 144 2.40 11.40 -0.27
N GLY A 145 2.15 10.87 0.93
CA GLY A 145 1.79 11.67 2.11
C GLY A 145 0.28 11.91 2.26
N ILE A 146 -0.51 11.05 1.63
CA ILE A 146 -1.96 10.94 1.82
C ILE A 146 -2.33 9.47 1.92
N ASP A 147 -3.22 9.11 2.86
CA ASP A 147 -3.66 7.72 3.06
C ASP A 147 -4.94 7.35 2.29
N LEU A 148 -5.76 8.34 1.90
CA LEU A 148 -6.94 8.04 1.07
C LEU A 148 -6.49 7.72 -0.38
N PRO A 149 -7.22 6.85 -1.11
CA PRO A 149 -6.72 6.26 -2.36
C PRO A 149 -6.36 7.27 -3.47
N GLU A 150 -6.97 8.45 -3.46
CA GLU A 150 -6.66 9.55 -4.37
C GLU A 150 -6.99 10.90 -3.73
N ARG A 151 -6.33 11.96 -4.22
CA ARG A 151 -6.52 13.34 -3.75
C ARG A 151 -7.99 13.79 -3.72
N ASP A 152 -8.81 13.31 -4.66
CA ASP A 152 -10.19 13.76 -4.79
C ASP A 152 -11.06 13.34 -3.60
N TYR A 153 -10.70 12.28 -2.87
CA TYR A 153 -11.39 11.87 -1.65
C TYR A 153 -11.32 12.92 -0.54
N TYR A 154 -10.39 13.88 -0.59
CA TYR A 154 -10.31 14.98 0.37
C TYR A 154 -11.26 16.14 0.02
N PHE A 155 -11.67 16.27 -1.25
CA PHE A 155 -12.43 17.44 -1.75
C PHE A 155 -13.87 17.13 -2.15
N ARG A 156 -14.17 15.88 -2.55
CA ARG A 156 -15.53 15.51 -3.00
C ARG A 156 -16.53 15.58 -1.86
N ASN A 157 -17.71 16.15 -2.13
CA ASN A 157 -18.78 16.36 -1.16
C ASN A 157 -19.95 15.37 -1.31
N ASP A 158 -19.80 14.34 -2.13
CA ASP A 158 -20.80 13.29 -2.25
C ASP A 158 -20.88 12.45 -0.95
N PRO A 159 -22.03 11.79 -0.69
CA PRO A 159 -22.24 11.03 0.54
C PRO A 159 -21.20 9.93 0.78
N VAL A 160 -20.69 9.29 -0.28
CA VAL A 160 -19.72 8.20 -0.18
C VAL A 160 -18.37 8.74 0.29
N SER A 161 -17.87 9.81 -0.35
CA SER A 161 -16.61 10.45 0.02
C SER A 161 -16.63 11.03 1.44
N LYS A 162 -17.76 11.64 1.86
CA LYS A 162 -17.93 12.12 3.24
C LYS A 162 -17.86 10.98 4.25
N ASN A 163 -18.62 9.92 4.03
CA ASN A 163 -18.60 8.74 4.91
C ASN A 163 -17.20 8.09 4.97
N ILE A 164 -16.45 8.05 3.86
CA ILE A 164 -15.06 7.56 3.86
C ILE A 164 -14.17 8.41 4.77
N ARG A 165 -14.22 9.75 4.66
CA ARG A 165 -13.45 10.65 5.55
C ARG A 165 -13.84 10.49 7.01
N GLU A 166 -15.13 10.34 7.29
CA GLU A 166 -15.63 10.07 8.66
C GLU A 166 -15.08 8.75 9.22
N LYS A 167 -15.08 7.67 8.42
CA LYS A 167 -14.49 6.38 8.82
C LYS A 167 -12.98 6.44 8.95
N TYR A 168 -12.31 7.22 8.12
CA TYR A 168 -10.87 7.42 8.22
C TYR A 168 -10.48 8.13 9.52
N LEU A 169 -11.22 9.18 9.94
CA LEU A 169 -11.03 9.79 11.26
C LEU A 169 -11.24 8.81 12.41
N VAL A 170 -12.25 7.93 12.32
CA VAL A 170 -12.45 6.86 13.33
C VAL A 170 -11.24 5.92 13.37
N TYR A 171 -10.71 5.54 12.21
CA TYR A 171 -9.53 4.68 12.11
C TYR A 171 -8.28 5.34 12.73
N ILE A 172 -7.97 6.59 12.38
CA ILE A 172 -6.85 7.33 12.99
C ILE A 172 -6.97 7.35 14.52
N LYS A 173 -8.16 7.68 15.03
CA LYS A 173 -8.43 7.72 16.48
C LYS A 173 -8.22 6.35 17.15
N GLN A 174 -8.52 5.24 16.45
CA GLN A 174 -8.26 3.89 16.96
C GLN A 174 -6.76 3.59 17.01
N ILE A 175 -6.02 3.89 15.94
CA ILE A 175 -4.56 3.69 15.92
C ILE A 175 -3.87 4.50 17.02
N LEU A 176 -4.24 5.78 17.18
CA LEU A 176 -3.70 6.66 18.23
C LEU A 176 -3.97 6.12 19.65
N LYS A 177 -5.12 5.47 19.86
CA LYS A 177 -5.43 4.79 21.13
C LYS A 177 -4.56 3.55 21.35
N LEU A 178 -4.35 2.75 20.30
CA LEU A 178 -3.59 1.49 20.38
C LEU A 178 -2.11 1.71 20.69
N ILE A 179 -1.49 2.75 20.13
CA ILE A 179 -0.08 3.09 20.40
C ILE A 179 0.16 3.71 21.79
N ASN A 180 -0.90 3.86 22.59
CA ASN A 180 -0.84 4.24 24.00
C ASN A 180 0.01 5.49 24.27
N LEU A 181 -0.29 6.61 23.62
CA LEU A 181 0.23 7.94 24.00
C LEU A 181 -0.29 8.42 25.39
N THR A 182 -0.78 7.51 26.25
CA THR A 182 -1.47 7.82 27.51
C THR A 182 -0.56 8.34 28.63
N GLY A 183 0.72 8.56 28.35
CA GLY A 183 1.58 9.37 29.22
C GLY A 183 1.33 10.88 29.08
N ASN A 184 0.77 11.34 27.94
CA ASN A 184 0.45 12.73 27.70
C ASN A 184 -1.04 12.88 27.39
N VAL A 185 -1.68 13.87 28.00
CA VAL A 185 -3.08 14.27 27.78
C VAL A 185 -3.22 14.84 26.37
N LEU A 186 -3.08 13.99 25.36
CA LEU A 186 -3.25 14.37 23.97
C LEU A 186 -4.72 14.35 23.63
N ASN A 187 -5.21 15.46 23.07
CA ASN A 187 -6.53 15.50 22.49
C ASN A 187 -6.51 14.68 21.18
N ILE A 188 -6.74 13.36 21.29
CA ILE A 188 -6.76 12.42 20.16
C ILE A 188 -7.69 12.89 19.04
N SER A 189 -8.79 13.54 19.38
CA SER A 189 -9.70 14.10 18.37
C SER A 189 -9.04 15.23 17.60
N GLN A 190 -8.40 16.17 18.29
CA GLN A 190 -7.67 17.26 17.65
C GLN A 190 -6.56 16.73 16.74
N ILE A 191 -5.74 15.77 17.21
CA ILE A 191 -4.66 15.20 16.41
C ILE A 191 -5.21 14.51 15.14
N ALA A 192 -6.30 13.77 15.24
CA ALA A 192 -6.91 13.14 14.07
C ALA A 192 -7.41 14.19 13.06
N ASP A 193 -7.99 15.28 13.55
CA ASP A 193 -8.46 16.39 12.70
C ASP A 193 -7.28 17.15 12.07
N ASP A 194 -6.18 17.33 12.80
CA ASP A 194 -4.93 17.92 12.32
C ASP A 194 -4.27 17.07 11.24
N ILE A 195 -4.24 15.73 11.40
CA ILE A 195 -3.75 14.78 10.39
C ILE A 195 -4.57 14.93 9.11
N LEU A 196 -5.91 14.87 9.20
CA LEU A 196 -6.77 15.02 8.03
C LEU A 196 -6.58 16.39 7.36
N THR A 197 -6.38 17.44 8.15
CA THR A 197 -6.11 18.80 7.65
C THR A 197 -4.78 18.85 6.90
N LEU A 198 -3.71 18.30 7.47
CA LEU A 198 -2.39 18.24 6.84
C LEU A 198 -2.44 17.44 5.54
N GLU A 199 -3.03 16.25 5.55
CA GLU A 199 -3.19 15.44 4.34
C GLU A 199 -4.00 16.16 3.27
N THR A 200 -5.06 16.89 3.66
CA THR A 200 -5.85 17.70 2.73
C THR A 200 -5.00 18.78 2.08
N GLN A 201 -4.13 19.45 2.85
CA GLN A 201 -3.19 20.44 2.31
C GLN A 201 -2.19 19.80 1.34
N ILE A 202 -1.65 18.62 1.68
CA ILE A 202 -0.76 17.86 0.80
C ILE A 202 -1.50 17.48 -0.50
N ALA A 203 -2.76 17.01 -0.40
CA ALA A 203 -3.60 16.59 -1.52
C ALA A 203 -3.85 17.72 -2.54
N VAL A 204 -3.78 18.99 -2.13
CA VAL A 204 -3.86 20.14 -3.06
C VAL A 204 -2.75 20.05 -4.12
N SER A 205 -1.53 19.71 -3.71
CA SER A 205 -0.35 19.62 -4.57
C SER A 205 -0.28 18.34 -5.43
N HIS A 206 -1.10 17.34 -5.09
CA HIS A 206 -1.12 16.06 -5.80
C HIS A 206 -1.71 16.22 -7.21
N ARG A 207 -1.20 15.44 -8.17
CA ARG A 207 -1.83 15.27 -9.47
C ARG A 207 -3.03 14.32 -9.36
N THR A 208 -4.06 14.55 -10.16
CA THR A 208 -5.14 13.58 -10.39
C THR A 208 -4.61 12.35 -11.12
N PRO A 209 -5.23 11.15 -10.97
CA PRO A 209 -4.81 9.95 -11.70
C PRO A 209 -4.65 10.16 -13.21
N LYS A 210 -5.62 10.86 -13.83
CA LYS A 210 -5.59 11.20 -15.27
C LYS A 210 -4.31 11.93 -15.68
N ASN A 211 -3.90 12.93 -14.90
CA ASN A 211 -2.70 13.73 -15.20
C ASN A 211 -1.41 12.95 -14.94
N SER A 212 -1.39 12.08 -13.93
CA SER A 212 -0.26 11.20 -13.66
C SER A 212 0.00 10.23 -14.82
N SER A 213 -1.06 9.64 -15.39
CA SER A 213 -0.93 8.72 -16.54
C SER A 213 -0.50 9.40 -17.85
N GLN A 214 -0.75 10.70 -18.03
CA GLN A 214 -0.37 11.41 -19.26
C GLN A 214 1.14 11.63 -19.40
N ILE A 215 1.87 11.74 -18.29
CA ILE A 215 3.33 11.96 -18.32
C ILE A 215 4.05 10.75 -18.93
N THR A 216 3.67 9.54 -18.51
CA THR A 216 4.19 8.28 -19.07
C THR A 216 3.89 8.13 -20.56
N LEU A 217 2.76 8.67 -21.03
CA LEU A 217 2.40 8.62 -22.46
C LEU A 217 3.18 9.65 -23.28
N LEU A 218 3.42 10.85 -22.73
CA LEU A 218 4.15 11.92 -23.40
C LEU A 218 5.66 11.63 -23.51
N SER A 219 6.28 10.99 -22.50
CA SER A 219 7.67 10.53 -22.59
C SER A 219 7.83 9.50 -23.71
N ARG A 220 6.97 8.47 -23.73
CA ARG A 220 6.98 7.41 -24.77
C ARG A 220 6.73 7.93 -26.19
N ARG A 221 5.83 8.92 -26.38
CA ARG A 221 5.56 9.49 -27.72
C ARG A 221 6.76 10.25 -28.27
N LYS A 222 7.50 11.01 -27.45
CA LYS A 222 8.69 11.75 -27.90
C LYS A 222 9.80 10.83 -28.39
N GLU A 223 10.00 9.67 -27.76
CA GLU A 223 10.97 8.67 -28.22
C GLU A 223 10.56 8.02 -29.54
N SER A 224 9.28 7.63 -29.68
CA SER A 224 8.78 7.01 -30.92
C SER A 224 8.88 7.94 -32.15
N THR A 225 8.84 9.25 -31.93
CA THR A 225 8.98 10.26 -33.00
C THR A 225 10.46 10.44 -33.39
N LYS A 226 11.39 10.23 -32.45
CA LYS A 226 12.84 10.30 -32.69
C LYS A 226 13.33 9.13 -33.55
N CYS A 227 12.81 7.91 -33.31
CA CYS A 227 13.11 6.75 -34.16
C CYS A 227 12.60 6.87 -35.61
N ARG A 228 11.61 7.73 -35.89
CA ARG A 228 11.09 7.95 -37.26
C ARG A 228 11.85 9.02 -38.05
N MET A 229 12.73 9.79 -37.42
CA MET A 229 13.51 10.84 -38.09
C MET A 229 14.96 10.44 -38.38
N THR A 230 15.35 9.20 -38.07
CA THR A 230 16.71 8.67 -38.29
C THR A 230 16.76 7.48 -39.25
N SER A 231 15.79 7.39 -40.16
CA SER A 231 15.75 6.40 -41.25
C SER A 231 15.68 7.11 -42.60
#